data_AF-A0A958KV77-F1
#
_entry.id   AF-A0A958KV77-F1
#
_cell.length_a   1.000
_cell.length_b   1.000
_cell.length_c   1.000
_cell.angle_alpha   90.00
_cell.angle_beta   90.00
_cell.angle_gamma   90.00
#
_symmetry.space_group_name_H-M   'P 1'
#
loop_
_entity.id
_entity.type
_entity.pdbx_description
1 polymer ?
#
loop_
_entity_poly.entity_id
_entity_poly.type
_entity_poly.pdbx_seq_one_letter_code
_entity_poly.pdbx_strand_id
1 'polypeptide(L)'
;MSRPPQIIQFLAGRDVNAIAANGRLPVGHWHDGANILNANNRPGLIYEIVINGGNLRHSIYRDDVPLKRQFSILNHVAGHTHFGANTMWAQKSNAELNQAAYDFDFLMEELKRTHGIEAISEWYQYLLSLTYAQDLVLGDYSKPDDFITGQMNHPTANILQAFVANLPHDLPEWKIEMAQRFEQINRYIPGAIRTKIINEGFATLMQEVLPPHTGMNTFDHAMEYCCFVAGVIQPSISNPYWLGLEAWRNLRKNFNERPDIANLPLIEKDRAFIAYATNEIIGKMDDVEFLRAGLTESWIAKQNIALTRIAKDTEQDPNLAPNPNADPNKPEVQHIIITRDGSQVREGIIRQVFFSRSYEIPRPVLTEVSG
;
A
#
# COMPACT_ATOMS: atom_id res chain seq x y z
N MET A 1 -9.51 1.41 25.04
CA MET A 1 -8.29 2.25 24.94
C MET A 1 -8.63 3.50 24.15
N SER A 2 -8.27 4.69 24.62
CA SER A 2 -8.44 5.91 23.82
C SER A 2 -7.55 5.83 22.59
N ARG A 3 -8.03 6.28 21.43
CA ARG A 3 -7.20 6.37 20.23
C ARG A 3 -6.04 7.36 20.52
N PRO A 4 -4.80 7.07 20.09
CA PRO A 4 -3.68 7.99 20.25
C PRO A 4 -4.01 9.34 19.58
N PRO A 5 -3.55 10.46 20.15
CA PRO A 5 -3.72 11.78 19.56
C PRO A 5 -3.16 11.86 18.15
N GLN A 6 -3.80 12.68 17.31
CA GLN A 6 -3.41 12.91 15.92
C GLN A 6 -2.97 14.36 15.74
N ILE A 7 -1.77 14.55 15.22
CA ILE A 7 -1.26 15.82 14.76
C ILE A 7 -1.63 15.98 13.28
N ILE A 8 -2.28 17.09 12.95
CA ILE A 8 -2.63 17.48 11.59
C ILE A 8 -1.71 18.65 11.20
N GLN A 9 -1.00 18.51 10.08
CA GLN A 9 -0.11 19.54 9.54
C GLN A 9 -0.41 19.77 8.06
N PHE A 10 -0.30 21.01 7.62
CA PHE A 10 -0.42 21.41 6.22
C PHE A 10 0.93 21.96 5.76
N LEU A 11 1.45 21.46 4.64
CA LEU A 11 2.75 21.82 4.09
C LEU A 11 2.66 22.08 2.59
N ALA A 12 3.63 22.82 2.06
CA ALA A 12 3.78 23.02 0.63
C ALA A 12 3.95 21.67 -0.08
N GLY A 13 3.41 21.55 -1.28
CA GLY A 13 3.40 20.30 -2.02
C GLY A 13 4.77 19.64 -2.25
N ARG A 14 5.82 20.44 -2.43
CA ARG A 14 7.21 19.97 -2.54
C ARG A 14 7.73 19.35 -1.22
N ASP A 15 7.27 19.87 -0.09
CA ASP A 15 7.71 19.42 1.23
C ASP A 15 6.99 18.10 1.57
N VAL A 16 5.71 17.98 1.21
CA VAL A 16 5.00 16.68 1.27
C VAL A 16 5.71 15.64 0.41
N ASN A 17 6.05 15.95 -0.84
CA ASN A 17 6.80 15.03 -1.70
C ASN A 17 8.15 14.62 -1.11
N ALA A 18 8.89 15.55 -0.51
CA ALA A 18 10.17 15.27 0.13
C ALA A 18 10.03 14.29 1.29
N ILE A 19 8.99 14.44 2.12
CA ILE A 19 8.75 13.56 3.27
C ILE A 19 8.41 12.13 2.81
N ALA A 20 7.61 11.97 1.76
CA ALA A 20 7.24 10.66 1.24
C ALA A 20 8.31 9.98 0.36
N ALA A 21 9.39 10.69 0.00
CA ALA A 21 10.34 10.26 -1.02
C ALA A 21 11.01 8.91 -0.73
N ASN A 22 11.19 8.58 0.54
CA ASN A 22 11.89 7.38 1.00
C ASN A 22 10.94 6.30 1.52
N GLY A 23 9.62 6.51 1.43
CA GLY A 23 8.61 5.66 2.09
C GLY A 23 8.54 5.82 3.61
N ARG A 24 9.63 6.29 4.24
CA ARG A 24 9.80 6.69 5.64
C ARG A 24 10.30 8.14 5.72
N LEU A 25 10.35 8.70 6.93
CA LEU A 25 11.05 9.97 7.14
C LEU A 25 12.51 9.86 6.67
N PRO A 26 13.02 10.86 5.92
CA PRO A 26 14.39 10.88 5.45
C PRO A 26 15.37 11.07 6.61
N VAL A 27 16.55 10.49 6.49
CA VAL A 27 17.70 10.79 7.36
C VAL A 27 18.83 11.44 6.58
N GLY A 28 19.76 12.09 7.27
CA GLY A 28 20.91 12.78 6.72
C GLY A 28 21.88 11.83 6.02
N HIS A 29 21.56 11.40 4.81
CA HIS A 29 22.43 10.60 3.96
C HIS A 29 22.19 10.94 2.49
N TRP A 30 23.23 10.86 1.65
CA TRP A 30 23.15 11.25 0.24
C TRP A 30 22.08 10.46 -0.53
N HIS A 31 21.87 9.18 -0.17
CA HIS A 31 20.84 8.33 -0.78
C HIS A 31 19.43 8.90 -0.56
N ASP A 32 19.08 9.20 0.69
CA ASP A 32 17.77 9.75 1.05
C ASP A 32 17.57 11.15 0.43
N GLY A 33 18.64 11.96 0.39
CA GLY A 33 18.65 13.27 -0.28
C GLY A 33 18.44 13.16 -1.79
N ALA A 34 19.07 12.19 -2.46
CA ALA A 34 18.86 11.94 -3.89
C ALA A 34 17.41 11.52 -4.19
N ASN A 35 16.81 10.70 -3.32
CA ASN A 35 15.41 10.31 -3.44
C ASN A 35 14.47 11.53 -3.30
N ILE A 36 14.75 12.46 -2.38
CA ILE A 36 13.99 13.72 -2.24
C ILE A 36 14.04 14.54 -3.53
N LEU A 37 15.23 14.71 -4.11
CA LEU A 37 15.38 15.45 -5.37
C LEU A 37 14.60 14.77 -6.51
N ASN A 38 14.68 13.45 -6.60
CA ASN A 38 13.95 12.67 -7.60
C ASN A 38 12.43 12.76 -7.40
N ALA A 39 11.94 12.72 -6.16
CA ALA A 39 10.51 12.82 -5.85
C ALA A 39 9.91 14.16 -6.27
N ASN A 40 10.67 15.25 -6.14
CA ASN A 40 10.25 16.58 -6.57
C ASN A 40 10.26 16.77 -8.10
N ASN A 41 10.97 15.92 -8.84
CA ASN A 41 11.01 15.96 -10.31
C ASN A 41 9.90 15.11 -10.97
N ARG A 42 9.10 14.35 -10.20
CA ARG A 42 8.04 13.51 -10.77
C ARG A 42 6.78 14.35 -11.07
N PRO A 43 6.13 14.15 -12.24
CA PRO A 43 4.78 14.65 -12.46
C PRO A 43 3.81 13.87 -11.58
N GLY A 44 3.01 14.57 -10.79
CA GLY A 44 2.13 13.95 -9.79
C GLY A 44 2.61 14.25 -8.39
N LEU A 45 1.72 14.85 -7.62
CA LEU A 45 2.03 15.58 -6.41
C LEU A 45 1.26 14.90 -5.27
N ILE A 46 1.97 14.41 -4.24
CA ILE A 46 1.38 13.69 -3.12
C ILE A 46 0.51 14.65 -2.31
N TYR A 47 -0.73 14.25 -2.06
CA TYR A 47 -1.74 15.05 -1.37
C TYR A 47 -1.70 14.87 0.15
N GLU A 48 -1.33 13.67 0.61
CA GLU A 48 -1.28 13.31 2.02
C GLU A 48 -0.17 12.33 2.37
N ILE A 49 0.23 12.35 3.64
CA ILE A 49 1.06 11.33 4.27
C ILE A 49 0.43 10.97 5.60
N VAL A 50 0.30 9.68 5.87
CA VAL A 50 -0.19 9.17 7.16
C VAL A 50 0.91 8.34 7.79
N ILE A 51 1.38 8.79 8.95
CA ILE A 51 2.35 8.07 9.77
C ILE A 51 1.65 7.61 11.04
N ASN A 52 1.48 6.30 11.14
CA ASN A 52 0.85 5.66 12.29
C ASN A 52 1.92 5.29 13.31
N GLY A 53 2.06 6.11 14.37
CA GLY A 53 2.81 5.75 15.57
C GLY A 53 1.91 5.08 16.62
N GLY A 54 2.53 4.42 17.60
CA GLY A 54 1.84 3.71 18.68
C GLY A 54 1.15 4.66 19.65
N ASN A 55 1.80 5.77 20.00
CA ASN A 55 1.34 6.79 20.94
C ASN A 55 0.92 8.09 20.25
N LEU A 56 1.45 8.37 19.06
CA LEU A 56 1.16 9.60 18.31
C LEU A 56 1.02 9.33 16.82
N ARG A 57 0.03 9.96 16.18
CA ARG A 57 -0.17 9.87 14.73
C ARG A 57 0.09 11.20 14.06
N HIS A 58 0.69 11.15 12.89
CA HIS A 58 0.90 12.33 12.06
C HIS A 58 0.16 12.19 10.75
N SER A 59 -0.61 13.22 10.41
CA SER A 59 -1.23 13.37 9.11
C SER A 59 -0.82 14.68 8.52
N ILE A 60 -0.11 14.59 7.41
CA ILE A 60 0.44 15.73 6.70
C ILE A 60 -0.37 15.86 5.42
N TYR A 61 -0.84 17.07 5.16
CA TYR A 61 -1.65 17.41 4.01
C TYR A 61 -0.94 18.47 3.20
N ARG A 62 -1.22 18.49 1.91
CA ARG A 62 -0.82 19.59 1.04
C ARG A 62 -1.68 20.83 1.28
N ASP A 63 -1.08 22.02 1.28
CA ASP A 63 -1.74 23.30 1.56
C ASP A 63 -2.30 24.04 0.33
N ASP A 64 -1.89 23.66 -0.88
CA ASP A 64 -2.32 24.28 -2.15
C ASP A 64 -3.61 23.67 -2.74
N VAL A 65 -4.31 22.82 -1.98
CA VAL A 65 -5.49 22.10 -2.42
C VAL A 65 -6.77 22.86 -2.06
N PRO A 66 -7.73 23.04 -3.00
CA PRO A 66 -9.01 23.67 -2.69
C PRO A 66 -9.75 22.94 -1.55
N LEU A 67 -10.34 23.70 -0.63
CA LEU A 67 -11.01 23.16 0.56
C LEU A 67 -12.00 22.02 0.26
N LYS A 68 -12.77 22.13 -0.82
CA LYS A 68 -13.73 21.10 -1.22
C LYS A 68 -13.07 19.76 -1.54
N ARG A 69 -11.91 19.80 -2.22
CA ARG A 69 -11.09 18.62 -2.49
C ARG A 69 -10.38 18.14 -1.23
N GLN A 70 -9.97 19.06 -0.36
CA GLN A 70 -9.36 18.74 0.93
C GLN A 70 -10.26 17.87 1.81
N PHE A 71 -11.59 18.06 1.77
CA PHE A 71 -12.52 17.19 2.49
C PHE A 71 -12.48 15.73 2.02
N SER A 72 -12.36 15.51 0.71
CA SER A 72 -12.19 14.16 0.16
C SER A 72 -10.88 13.53 0.65
N ILE A 73 -9.79 14.30 0.71
CA ILE A 73 -8.49 13.84 1.23
C ILE A 73 -8.59 13.52 2.73
N LEU A 74 -9.29 14.35 3.52
CA LEU A 74 -9.52 14.10 4.95
C LEU A 74 -10.26 12.78 5.19
N ASN A 75 -11.28 12.46 4.38
CA ASN A 75 -11.99 11.18 4.46
C ASN A 75 -11.06 9.99 4.14
N HIS A 76 -10.18 10.15 3.15
CA HIS A 76 -9.19 9.14 2.78
C HIS A 76 -8.20 8.89 3.93
N VAL A 77 -7.62 9.97 4.49
CA VAL A 77 -6.70 9.89 5.63
C VAL A 77 -7.36 9.28 6.87
N ALA A 78 -8.64 9.57 7.12
CA ALA A 78 -9.39 8.92 8.20
C ALA A 78 -9.43 7.40 8.03
N GLY A 79 -9.57 6.91 6.79
CA GLY A 79 -9.49 5.49 6.49
C GLY A 79 -8.11 4.89 6.72
N HIS A 80 -7.02 5.53 6.26
CA HIS A 80 -5.65 5.09 6.57
C HIS A 80 -5.35 5.08 8.07
N THR A 81 -5.81 6.11 8.79
CA THR A 81 -5.63 6.24 10.24
C THR A 81 -6.38 5.13 10.98
N HIS A 82 -7.58 4.77 10.50
CA HIS A 82 -8.34 3.65 11.05
C HIS A 82 -7.68 2.32 10.69
N PHE A 83 -7.21 2.15 9.46
CA PHE A 83 -6.52 0.94 9.02
C PHE A 83 -5.25 0.69 9.85
N GLY A 84 -4.35 1.66 9.94
CA GLY A 84 -3.10 1.54 10.69
C GLY A 84 -3.30 1.30 12.18
N ALA A 85 -4.43 1.73 12.74
CA ALA A 85 -4.78 1.47 14.13
C ALA A 85 -5.26 0.04 14.41
N ASN A 86 -5.78 -0.65 13.40
CA ASN A 86 -6.50 -1.91 13.58
C ASN A 86 -5.96 -3.06 12.73
N THR A 87 -4.98 -2.80 11.86
CA THR A 87 -4.35 -3.84 11.04
C THR A 87 -3.77 -4.95 11.92
N MET A 88 -3.70 -6.17 11.40
CA MET A 88 -3.08 -7.32 12.10
C MET A 88 -1.65 -7.03 12.59
N TRP A 89 -0.98 -6.05 11.97
CA TRP A 89 0.38 -5.63 12.33
C TRP A 89 0.43 -4.38 13.20
N ALA A 90 -0.70 -3.79 13.60
CA ALA A 90 -0.75 -2.55 14.37
C ALA A 90 0.03 -2.65 15.69
N GLN A 91 -0.02 -3.82 16.35
CA GLN A 91 0.73 -4.07 17.57
C GLN A 91 2.24 -4.23 17.33
N LYS A 92 2.63 -4.73 16.14
CA LYS A 92 4.03 -4.91 15.73
C LYS A 92 4.63 -3.62 15.13
N SER A 93 3.79 -2.75 14.60
CA SER A 93 4.15 -1.44 14.03
C SER A 93 4.33 -0.35 15.09
N ASN A 94 4.15 -0.65 16.38
CA ASN A 94 4.20 0.28 17.52
C ASN A 94 5.53 1.03 17.73
N ALA A 95 6.49 0.91 16.82
CA ALA A 95 7.61 1.83 16.81
C ALA A 95 7.07 3.22 16.43
N GLU A 96 7.39 4.23 17.24
CA GLU A 96 7.28 5.63 16.84
C GLU A 96 8.22 5.86 15.66
N LEU A 97 7.80 5.51 14.43
CA LEU A 97 8.63 5.54 13.22
C LEU A 97 9.27 6.93 13.03
N ASN A 98 8.53 7.98 13.38
CA ASN A 98 9.03 9.35 13.39
C ASN A 98 10.19 9.50 14.36
N GLN A 99 9.98 9.14 15.63
CA GLN A 99 11.01 9.23 16.65
C GLN A 99 12.23 8.37 16.30
N ALA A 100 12.03 7.16 15.79
CA ALA A 100 13.11 6.27 15.37
C ALA A 100 13.94 6.88 14.24
N ALA A 101 13.31 7.56 13.28
CA ALA A 101 14.02 8.28 12.21
C ALA A 101 14.83 9.46 12.76
N TYR A 102 14.26 10.27 13.68
CA TYR A 102 14.98 11.36 14.33
C TYR A 102 16.16 10.87 15.19
N ASP A 103 15.95 9.83 15.99
CA ASP A 103 16.99 9.22 16.81
C ASP A 103 18.12 8.66 15.95
N PHE A 104 17.77 8.05 14.81
CA PHE A 104 18.75 7.51 13.88
C PHE A 104 19.54 8.61 13.16
N ASP A 105 18.88 9.70 12.76
CA ASP A 105 19.56 10.87 12.18
C ASP A 105 20.57 11.49 13.15
N PHE A 106 20.17 11.68 14.41
CA PHE A 106 21.05 12.19 15.45
C PHE A 106 22.26 11.27 15.69
N LEU A 107 22.03 9.96 15.76
CA LEU A 107 23.11 8.98 15.85
C LEU A 107 24.06 9.09 14.64
N MET A 108 23.52 9.18 13.42
CA MET A 108 24.32 9.28 12.19
C MET A 108 25.22 10.51 12.20
N GLU A 109 24.73 11.67 12.63
CA GLU A 109 25.54 12.90 12.72
C GLU A 109 26.67 12.77 13.76
N GLU A 110 26.37 12.20 14.92
CA GLU A 110 27.39 11.96 15.95
C GLU A 110 28.45 10.95 15.48
N LEU A 111 28.03 9.85 14.86
CA LEU A 111 28.94 8.82 14.33
C LEU A 111 29.83 9.36 13.21
N LYS A 112 29.32 10.22 12.33
CA LYS A 112 30.14 10.88 11.30
C LYS A 112 31.24 11.75 11.93
N ARG A 113 30.92 12.44 13.04
CA ARG A 113 31.85 13.30 13.76
C ARG A 113 32.94 12.50 14.48
N THR A 114 32.60 11.33 15.04
CA THR A 114 33.52 10.53 15.87
C THR A 114 34.31 9.48 15.08
N HIS A 115 33.74 8.95 13.98
CA HIS A 115 34.33 7.85 13.20
C HIS A 115 34.63 8.19 11.74
N GLY A 116 34.26 9.39 11.27
CA GLY A 116 34.48 9.85 9.90
C GLY A 116 33.35 9.46 8.94
N ILE A 117 33.11 10.31 7.94
CA ILE A 117 31.94 10.20 7.06
C ILE A 117 32.02 8.95 6.17
N GLU A 118 33.22 8.57 5.73
CA GLU A 118 33.45 7.47 4.81
C GLU A 118 33.04 6.12 5.44
N ALA A 119 33.50 5.86 6.67
CA ALA A 119 33.20 4.61 7.38
C ALA A 119 31.70 4.46 7.66
N ILE A 120 31.02 5.55 8.04
CA ILE A 120 29.58 5.55 8.29
C ILE A 120 28.81 5.36 6.97
N SER A 121 29.23 6.03 5.90
CA SER A 121 28.57 5.92 4.60
C SER A 121 28.72 4.53 3.99
N GLU A 122 29.87 3.87 4.16
CA GLU A 122 30.10 2.49 3.71
C GLU A 122 29.19 1.52 4.47
N TRP A 123 29.11 1.64 5.80
CA TRP A 123 28.24 0.80 6.60
C TRP A 123 26.75 1.02 6.30
N TYR A 124 26.31 2.28 6.11
CA TYR A 124 24.96 2.59 5.67
C TYR A 124 24.62 1.92 4.34
N GLN A 125 25.52 2.00 3.35
CA GLN A 125 25.31 1.41 2.04
C GLN A 125 25.26 -0.12 2.09
N TYR A 126 26.08 -0.73 2.94
CA TYR A 126 25.99 -2.17 3.20
C TYR A 126 24.61 -2.54 3.77
N LEU A 127 24.12 -1.85 4.80
CA LEU A 127 22.79 -2.08 5.36
C LEU A 127 21.67 -1.83 4.35
N LEU A 128 21.80 -0.78 3.53
CA LEU A 128 20.88 -0.48 2.45
C LEU A 128 20.83 -1.60 1.41
N SER A 129 21.95 -2.27 1.11
CA SER A 129 21.94 -3.41 0.18
C SER A 129 21.04 -4.56 0.69
N LEU A 130 20.91 -4.71 2.02
CA LEU A 130 20.07 -5.74 2.62
C LEU A 130 18.58 -5.43 2.48
N THR A 131 18.16 -4.16 2.41
CA THR A 131 16.75 -3.81 2.18
C THR A 131 16.30 -4.28 0.79
N TYR A 132 17.17 -4.18 -0.20
CA TYR A 132 16.91 -4.67 -1.57
C TYR A 132 16.95 -6.19 -1.69
N ALA A 133 17.60 -6.88 -0.74
CA ALA A 133 17.63 -8.34 -0.70
C ALA A 133 16.36 -8.93 -0.08
N GLN A 134 15.58 -8.15 0.69
CA GLN A 134 14.35 -8.63 1.32
C GLN A 134 13.31 -9.09 0.30
N ASP A 135 12.66 -10.22 0.59
CA ASP A 135 11.48 -10.63 -0.15
C ASP A 135 10.27 -9.87 0.40
N LEU A 136 9.92 -8.77 -0.28
CA LEU A 136 8.81 -7.90 0.12
C LEU A 136 7.43 -8.52 -0.17
N VAL A 137 7.37 -9.64 -0.91
CA VAL A 137 6.12 -10.37 -1.16
C VAL A 137 5.80 -11.28 0.02
N LEU A 138 6.81 -11.95 0.57
CA LEU A 138 6.65 -12.92 1.66
C LEU A 138 7.01 -12.37 3.05
N GLY A 139 7.71 -11.23 3.11
CA GLY A 139 8.15 -10.61 4.35
C GLY A 139 6.99 -10.18 5.26
N ASP A 140 7.31 -9.81 6.50
CA ASP A 140 6.33 -9.32 7.47
C ASP A 140 6.96 -8.35 8.48
N TYR A 141 6.24 -8.03 9.56
CA TYR A 141 6.70 -7.13 10.63
C TYR A 141 7.59 -7.80 11.69
N SER A 142 8.30 -8.89 11.37
CA SER A 142 9.23 -9.53 12.32
C SER A 142 10.28 -8.53 12.84
N LYS A 143 10.72 -8.69 14.08
CA LYS A 143 11.80 -7.90 14.69
C LYS A 143 13.02 -8.79 14.97
N PRO A 144 14.23 -8.22 15.16
CA PRO A 144 15.43 -9.01 15.45
C PRO A 144 15.25 -10.01 16.60
N ASP A 145 14.57 -9.64 17.69
CA ASP A 145 14.30 -10.54 18.83
C ASP A 145 13.54 -11.82 18.44
N ASP A 146 12.69 -11.76 17.42
CA ASP A 146 11.91 -12.91 16.94
C ASP A 146 12.83 -13.99 16.34
N PHE A 147 14.03 -13.59 15.90
CA PHE A 147 15.06 -14.49 15.37
C PHE A 147 16.03 -14.99 16.47
N ILE A 148 16.25 -14.21 17.53
CA ILE A 148 17.16 -14.56 18.63
C ILE A 148 16.60 -15.72 19.49
N THR A 149 15.28 -15.86 19.57
CA THR A 149 14.60 -16.81 20.46
C THR A 149 14.49 -18.25 19.91
N GLY A 150 14.91 -18.50 18.66
CA GLY A 150 14.93 -19.83 18.04
C GLY A 150 16.15 -20.03 17.15
N GLN A 151 17.08 -20.88 17.58
CA GLN A 151 18.32 -21.26 16.87
C GLN A 151 18.11 -21.38 15.34
N MET A 152 18.69 -20.44 14.59
CA MET A 152 18.45 -20.26 13.17
C MET A 152 19.06 -21.38 12.31
N ASN A 153 18.17 -22.14 11.66
CA ASN A 153 18.43 -22.93 10.46
C ASN A 153 17.15 -22.99 9.59
N HIS A 154 16.55 -21.85 9.28
CA HIS A 154 15.45 -21.80 8.31
C HIS A 154 15.54 -20.53 7.43
N PRO A 155 15.22 -20.64 6.13
CA PRO A 155 15.12 -19.48 5.24
C PRO A 155 14.10 -18.45 5.76
N THR A 156 14.38 -17.16 5.59
CA THR A 156 13.49 -16.05 5.97
C THR A 156 13.39 -15.01 4.86
N ALA A 157 12.21 -14.43 4.70
CA ALA A 157 11.96 -13.29 3.80
C ALA A 157 12.43 -11.95 4.41
N ASN A 158 12.60 -11.89 5.73
CA ASN A 158 12.99 -10.69 6.48
C ASN A 158 14.50 -10.62 6.69
N ILE A 159 15.25 -10.48 5.59
CA ILE A 159 16.72 -10.59 5.58
C ILE A 159 17.39 -9.56 6.49
N LEU A 160 16.95 -8.29 6.49
CA LEU A 160 17.55 -7.24 7.32
C LEU A 160 17.39 -7.55 8.82
N GLN A 161 16.20 -7.97 9.24
CA GLN A 161 15.91 -8.32 10.63
C GLN A 161 16.76 -9.49 11.10
N ALA A 162 16.86 -10.53 10.26
CA ALA A 162 17.67 -11.70 10.53
C ALA A 162 19.17 -11.36 10.55
N PHE A 163 19.63 -10.48 9.66
CA PHE A 163 21.00 -10.01 9.67
C PHE A 163 21.33 -9.29 10.99
N VAL A 164 20.48 -8.35 11.42
CA VAL A 164 20.68 -7.62 12.69
C VAL A 164 20.67 -8.55 13.91
N ALA A 165 19.83 -9.59 13.89
CA ALA A 165 19.79 -10.60 14.95
C ALA A 165 21.06 -11.46 15.05
N ASN A 166 21.85 -11.58 13.96
CA ASN A 166 23.07 -12.39 13.88
C ASN A 166 24.35 -11.57 13.75
N LEU A 167 24.32 -10.28 14.09
CA LEU A 167 25.54 -9.46 14.03
C LEU A 167 26.66 -10.09 14.87
N PRO A 168 27.87 -10.25 14.32
CA PRO A 168 28.99 -10.79 15.07
C PRO A 168 29.26 -9.97 16.35
N HIS A 169 29.55 -10.67 17.45
CA HIS A 169 29.79 -10.04 18.75
C HIS A 169 31.06 -9.20 18.81
N ASP A 170 31.98 -9.38 17.86
CA ASP A 170 33.24 -8.64 17.74
C ASP A 170 33.14 -7.42 16.83
N LEU A 171 31.95 -7.09 16.29
CA LEU A 171 31.76 -5.82 15.59
C LEU A 171 31.95 -4.64 16.54
N PRO A 172 32.49 -3.51 16.02
CA PRO A 172 32.47 -2.24 16.74
C PRO A 172 31.04 -1.88 17.19
N GLU A 173 30.91 -1.41 18.42
CA GLU A 173 29.62 -1.08 19.06
C GLU A 173 28.77 -0.14 18.19
N TRP A 174 29.39 0.87 17.59
CA TRP A 174 28.69 1.81 16.71
C TRP A 174 28.05 1.15 15.49
N LYS A 175 28.64 0.08 14.93
CA LYS A 175 28.07 -0.64 13.79
C LYS A 175 26.83 -1.42 14.21
N ILE A 176 26.86 -1.99 15.42
CA ILE A 176 25.74 -2.73 16.01
C ILE A 176 24.57 -1.77 16.25
N GLU A 177 24.82 -0.65 16.93
CA GLU A 177 23.78 0.34 17.21
C GLU A 177 23.20 0.92 15.92
N MET A 178 24.05 1.30 14.96
CA MET A 178 23.60 1.83 13.67
C MET A 178 22.74 0.81 12.90
N ALA A 179 23.10 -0.47 12.91
CA ALA A 179 22.33 -1.52 12.25
C ALA A 179 20.96 -1.75 12.93
N GLN A 180 20.91 -1.72 14.26
CA GLN A 180 19.65 -1.84 15.02
C GLN A 180 18.69 -0.68 14.73
N ARG A 181 19.19 0.56 14.71
CA ARG A 181 18.39 1.75 14.39
C ARG A 181 17.94 1.78 12.93
N PHE A 182 18.83 1.41 12.01
CA PHE A 182 18.52 1.29 10.59
C PHE A 182 17.42 0.25 10.34
N GLU A 183 17.49 -0.92 11.00
CA GLU A 183 16.45 -1.94 10.93
C GLU A 183 15.12 -1.41 11.47
N GLN A 184 15.14 -0.73 12.61
CA GLN A 184 13.93 -0.20 13.24
C GLN A 184 13.13 0.73 12.31
N ILE A 185 13.81 1.59 11.55
CA ILE A 185 13.13 2.52 10.62
C ILE A 185 12.68 1.86 9.32
N ASN A 186 13.18 0.66 8.98
CA ASN A 186 12.81 -0.06 7.76
C ASN A 186 11.87 -1.26 8.01
N ARG A 187 11.72 -1.72 9.27
CA ARG A 187 10.95 -2.92 9.65
C ARG A 187 9.53 -2.95 9.14
N TYR A 188 8.89 -1.79 9.02
CA TYR A 188 7.48 -1.71 8.64
C TYR A 188 7.22 -1.96 7.14
N ILE A 189 8.25 -1.83 6.30
CA ILE A 189 8.13 -1.82 4.84
C ILE A 189 7.50 -3.11 4.29
N PRO A 190 7.96 -4.33 4.65
CA PRO A 190 7.42 -5.57 4.08
C PRO A 190 5.91 -5.73 4.36
N GLY A 191 5.48 -5.48 5.58
CA GLY A 191 4.06 -5.54 5.88
C GLY A 191 3.27 -4.39 5.25
N ALA A 192 3.81 -3.16 5.20
CA ALA A 192 3.13 -2.08 4.47
C ALA A 192 2.83 -2.44 2.99
N ILE A 193 3.73 -3.19 2.35
CA ILE A 193 3.56 -3.71 0.99
C ILE A 193 2.47 -4.79 0.94
N ARG A 194 2.44 -5.73 1.89
CA ARG A 194 1.47 -6.84 1.93
C ARG A 194 0.03 -6.43 2.29
N THR A 195 -0.17 -5.22 2.80
CA THR A 195 -1.52 -4.65 3.05
C THR A 195 -1.80 -3.40 2.23
N LYS A 196 -1.05 -3.17 1.15
CA LYS A 196 -1.24 -1.94 0.38
C LYS A 196 -2.64 -1.90 -0.22
N ILE A 197 -3.11 -2.97 -0.83
CA ILE A 197 -4.39 -2.98 -1.56
C ILE A 197 -5.58 -2.83 -0.61
N ILE A 198 -5.57 -3.55 0.52
CA ILE A 198 -6.61 -3.41 1.54
C ILE A 198 -6.62 -2.00 2.14
N ASN A 199 -5.45 -1.41 2.41
CA ASN A 199 -5.32 -0.08 3.01
C ASN A 199 -5.78 1.03 2.04
N GLU A 200 -5.22 1.09 0.83
CA GLU A 200 -5.59 2.09 -0.18
C GLU A 200 -7.07 1.95 -0.56
N GLY A 201 -7.56 0.72 -0.72
CA GLY A 201 -8.97 0.45 -1.00
C GLY A 201 -9.90 0.88 0.13
N PHE A 202 -9.55 0.62 1.39
CA PHE A 202 -10.38 1.01 2.55
C PHE A 202 -10.41 2.53 2.73
N ALA A 203 -9.26 3.17 2.59
CA ALA A 203 -9.15 4.63 2.61
C ALA A 203 -10.00 5.26 1.50
N THR A 204 -9.95 4.69 0.31
CA THR A 204 -10.79 5.12 -0.82
C THR A 204 -12.27 4.90 -0.55
N LEU A 205 -12.67 3.76 0.05
CA LEU A 205 -14.05 3.50 0.41
C LEU A 205 -14.59 4.53 1.42
N MET A 206 -13.76 5.02 2.35
CA MET A 206 -14.21 6.05 3.32
C MET A 206 -14.62 7.36 2.64
N GLN A 207 -14.11 7.65 1.44
CA GLN A 207 -14.54 8.80 0.64
C GLN A 207 -15.97 8.64 0.09
N GLU A 208 -16.52 7.41 0.07
CA GLU A 208 -17.93 7.14 -0.26
C GLU A 208 -18.80 6.98 0.98
N VAL A 209 -18.25 6.40 2.05
CA VAL A 209 -19.00 6.05 3.27
C VAL A 209 -19.21 7.24 4.18
N LEU A 210 -18.21 8.11 4.36
CA LEU A 210 -18.27 9.21 5.33
C LEU A 210 -19.14 10.41 4.90
N PRO A 211 -19.12 10.88 3.63
CA PRO A 211 -19.85 12.11 3.26
C PRO A 211 -21.33 12.15 3.64
N PRO A 212 -22.12 11.05 3.50
CA PRO A 212 -23.51 11.00 3.96
C PRO A 212 -23.71 11.34 5.45
N HIS A 213 -22.67 11.19 6.27
CA HIS A 213 -22.73 11.35 7.73
C HIS A 213 -22.08 12.64 8.25
N THR A 214 -21.40 13.41 7.40
CA THR A 214 -20.62 14.59 7.80
C THR A 214 -21.24 15.92 7.35
N GLY A 215 -22.41 15.89 6.73
CA GLY A 215 -23.03 17.07 6.12
C GLY A 215 -22.34 17.52 4.82
N MET A 216 -21.34 16.76 4.34
CA MET A 216 -20.57 17.05 3.14
C MET A 216 -21.10 16.33 1.89
N ASN A 217 -22.25 15.65 1.99
CA ASN A 217 -22.89 14.95 0.88
C ASN A 217 -23.57 15.93 -0.10
N THR A 218 -22.78 16.73 -0.80
CA THR A 218 -23.22 17.71 -1.79
C THR A 218 -22.80 17.29 -3.19
N PHE A 219 -23.51 17.79 -4.21
CA PHE A 219 -23.14 17.56 -5.62
C PHE A 219 -21.70 18.04 -5.91
N ASP A 220 -21.32 19.20 -5.37
CA ASP A 220 -19.97 19.73 -5.52
C ASP A 220 -18.90 18.80 -4.94
N HIS A 221 -19.13 18.24 -3.76
CA HIS A 221 -18.23 17.24 -3.18
C HIS A 221 -18.16 15.98 -4.05
N ALA A 222 -19.31 15.50 -4.54
CA ALA A 222 -19.36 14.34 -5.43
C ALA A 222 -18.59 14.59 -6.73
N MET A 223 -18.70 15.79 -7.31
CA MET A 223 -17.97 16.19 -8.51
C MET A 223 -16.46 16.28 -8.24
N GLU A 224 -16.04 16.92 -7.15
CA GLU A 224 -14.62 16.98 -6.76
C GLU A 224 -14.05 15.60 -6.48
N TYR A 225 -14.81 14.72 -5.80
CA TYR A 225 -14.42 13.33 -5.62
C TYR A 225 -14.25 12.64 -6.97
N CYS A 226 -15.23 12.72 -7.89
CA CYS A 226 -15.14 12.12 -9.22
C CYS A 226 -13.93 12.61 -10.03
N CYS A 227 -13.69 13.92 -10.04
CA CYS A 227 -12.53 14.53 -10.72
C CYS A 227 -11.21 14.08 -10.09
N PHE A 228 -11.14 14.02 -8.76
CA PHE A 228 -9.97 13.57 -8.02
C PHE A 228 -9.66 12.10 -8.30
N VAL A 229 -10.66 11.23 -8.20
CA VAL A 229 -10.48 9.80 -8.40
C VAL A 229 -10.29 9.40 -9.85
N ALA A 230 -10.76 10.18 -10.82
CA ALA A 230 -10.49 9.93 -12.23
C ALA A 230 -8.98 9.90 -12.53
N GLY A 231 -8.14 10.63 -11.79
CA GLY A 231 -6.69 10.54 -11.94
C GLY A 231 -6.03 9.36 -11.22
N VAL A 232 -6.71 8.75 -10.24
CA VAL A 232 -6.10 7.86 -9.24
C VAL A 232 -6.64 6.43 -9.33
N ILE A 233 -7.95 6.27 -9.54
CA ILE A 233 -8.68 5.01 -9.53
C ILE A 233 -8.96 4.54 -10.96
N GLN A 234 -7.96 4.71 -11.83
CA GLN A 234 -8.04 4.21 -13.20
C GLN A 234 -8.18 2.68 -13.18
N PRO A 235 -9.15 2.10 -13.92
CA PRO A 235 -9.37 0.67 -13.90
C PRO A 235 -8.16 -0.13 -14.34
N SER A 236 -7.55 -0.83 -13.38
CA SER A 236 -6.47 -1.76 -13.62
C SER A 236 -6.32 -2.68 -12.43
N ILE A 237 -6.16 -3.98 -12.69
CA ILE A 237 -5.83 -4.98 -11.65
C ILE A 237 -4.47 -4.71 -11.00
N SER A 238 -3.58 -3.95 -11.64
CA SER A 238 -2.30 -3.51 -11.04
C SER A 238 -2.44 -2.24 -10.20
N ASN A 239 -3.60 -1.58 -10.21
CA ASN A 239 -3.84 -0.36 -9.46
C ASN A 239 -4.43 -0.71 -8.08
N PRO A 240 -3.69 -0.50 -6.96
CA PRO A 240 -4.16 -0.87 -5.63
C PRO A 240 -5.41 -0.10 -5.19
N TYR A 241 -5.56 1.16 -5.62
CA TYR A 241 -6.74 1.98 -5.31
C TYR A 241 -8.00 1.40 -5.94
N TRP A 242 -7.95 1.09 -7.23
CA TRP A 242 -9.09 0.55 -7.96
C TRP A 242 -9.44 -0.87 -7.50
N LEU A 243 -8.44 -1.77 -7.49
CA LEU A 243 -8.69 -3.17 -7.14
C LEU A 243 -9.15 -3.31 -5.69
N GLY A 244 -8.53 -2.55 -4.78
CA GLY A 244 -8.91 -2.54 -3.37
C GLY A 244 -10.31 -1.98 -3.15
N LEU A 245 -10.67 -0.87 -3.81
CA LEU A 245 -12.01 -0.29 -3.73
C LEU A 245 -13.08 -1.25 -4.25
N GLU A 246 -12.85 -1.91 -5.39
CA GLU A 246 -13.79 -2.86 -5.97
C GLU A 246 -14.02 -4.08 -5.06
N ALA A 247 -12.94 -4.64 -4.49
CA ALA A 247 -13.03 -5.71 -3.49
C ALA A 247 -13.85 -5.27 -2.27
N TRP A 248 -13.60 -4.06 -1.74
CA TRP A 248 -14.33 -3.51 -0.60
C TRP A 248 -15.81 -3.23 -0.91
N ARG A 249 -16.12 -2.65 -2.06
CA ARG A 249 -17.50 -2.40 -2.52
C ARG A 249 -18.27 -3.71 -2.61
N ASN A 250 -17.64 -4.77 -3.12
CA ASN A 250 -18.26 -6.08 -3.22
C ASN A 250 -18.52 -6.71 -1.83
N LEU A 251 -17.53 -6.66 -0.92
CA LEU A 251 -17.72 -7.08 0.47
C LEU A 251 -18.85 -6.30 1.15
N ARG A 252 -18.90 -4.98 0.97
CA ARG A 252 -19.94 -4.11 1.54
C ARG A 252 -21.32 -4.41 0.97
N LYS A 253 -21.41 -4.65 -0.34
CA LYS A 253 -22.67 -5.04 -1.01
C LYS A 253 -23.22 -6.33 -0.37
N ASN A 254 -22.40 -7.38 -0.33
CA ASN A 254 -22.81 -8.68 0.23
C ASN A 254 -23.14 -8.59 1.73
N PHE A 255 -22.41 -7.75 2.48
CA PHE A 255 -22.70 -7.48 3.89
C PHE A 255 -24.06 -6.80 4.07
N ASN A 256 -24.37 -5.81 3.23
CA ASN A 256 -25.62 -5.05 3.29
C ASN A 256 -26.85 -5.87 2.87
N GLU A 257 -26.67 -6.95 2.12
CA GLU A 257 -27.74 -7.86 1.69
C GLU A 257 -28.14 -8.88 2.80
N ARG A 258 -27.37 -8.97 3.89
CA ARG A 258 -27.70 -9.88 5.00
C ARG A 258 -29.03 -9.51 5.65
N PRO A 259 -29.91 -10.47 6.03
CA PRO A 259 -31.24 -10.17 6.56
C PRO A 259 -31.25 -9.29 7.82
N ASP A 260 -30.23 -9.42 8.68
CA ASP A 260 -30.04 -8.64 9.90
C ASP A 260 -29.52 -7.21 9.64
N ILE A 261 -28.97 -6.95 8.46
CA ILE A 261 -28.40 -5.65 8.07
C ILE A 261 -29.31 -4.89 7.10
N ALA A 262 -29.97 -5.59 6.17
CA ALA A 262 -30.65 -5.02 5.01
C ALA A 262 -31.70 -3.95 5.35
N ASN A 263 -32.34 -4.04 6.51
CA ASN A 263 -33.39 -3.12 6.95
C ASN A 263 -32.92 -2.05 7.95
N LEU A 264 -31.63 -2.04 8.32
CA LEU A 264 -31.09 -1.03 9.23
C LEU A 264 -30.99 0.36 8.55
N PRO A 265 -31.10 1.46 9.33
CA PRO A 265 -30.75 2.80 8.87
C PRO A 265 -29.32 2.86 8.32
N LEU A 266 -29.04 3.75 7.35
CA LEU A 266 -27.74 3.85 6.68
C LEU A 266 -26.56 3.98 7.65
N ILE A 267 -26.68 4.84 8.67
CA ILE A 267 -25.64 5.03 9.69
C ILE A 267 -25.36 3.75 10.49
N GLU A 268 -26.39 2.93 10.76
CA GLU A 268 -26.24 1.67 11.46
C GLU A 268 -25.62 0.60 10.56
N LYS A 269 -26.01 0.55 9.28
CA LYS A 269 -25.35 -0.30 8.26
C LYS A 269 -23.87 0.01 8.14
N ASP A 270 -23.52 1.28 7.99
CA ASP A 270 -22.13 1.70 7.81
C ASP A 270 -21.31 1.47 9.09
N ARG A 271 -21.89 1.70 10.27
CA ARG A 271 -21.24 1.35 11.54
C ARG A 271 -21.01 -0.15 11.67
N ALA A 272 -22.00 -0.97 11.35
CA ALA A 272 -21.89 -2.42 11.40
C ALA A 272 -20.85 -2.94 10.39
N PHE A 273 -20.84 -2.38 9.17
CA PHE A 273 -19.86 -2.72 8.16
C PHE A 273 -18.45 -2.32 8.57
N ILE A 274 -18.23 -1.12 9.12
CA ILE A 274 -16.91 -0.71 9.62
C ILE A 274 -16.45 -1.64 10.75
N ALA A 275 -17.34 -2.05 11.66
CA ALA A 275 -17.00 -3.02 12.70
C ALA A 275 -16.60 -4.39 12.12
N TYR A 276 -17.36 -4.90 11.14
CA TYR A 276 -17.02 -6.11 10.40
C TYR A 276 -15.67 -6.00 9.68
N ALA A 277 -15.47 -4.93 8.90
CA ALA A 277 -14.23 -4.66 8.18
C ALA A 277 -13.03 -4.62 9.13
N THR A 278 -13.21 -3.99 10.29
CA THR A 278 -12.16 -3.90 11.33
C THR A 278 -11.80 -5.26 11.90
N ASN A 279 -12.80 -6.02 12.35
CA ASN A 279 -12.58 -7.23 13.14
C ASN A 279 -12.30 -8.47 12.28
N GLU A 280 -12.86 -8.54 11.07
CA GLU A 280 -12.81 -9.74 10.24
C GLU A 280 -11.82 -9.63 9.10
N ILE A 281 -11.53 -8.43 8.62
CA ILE A 281 -10.67 -8.22 7.46
C ILE A 281 -9.38 -7.50 7.88
N ILE A 282 -9.45 -6.23 8.28
CA ILE A 282 -8.28 -5.39 8.59
C ILE A 282 -7.42 -6.03 9.69
N GLY A 283 -8.03 -6.52 10.77
CA GLY A 283 -7.31 -7.14 11.88
C GLY A 283 -6.78 -8.55 11.62
N LYS A 284 -7.09 -9.17 10.47
CA LYS A 284 -6.84 -10.62 10.26
C LYS A 284 -6.28 -11.00 8.90
N MET A 285 -6.44 -10.17 7.86
CA MET A 285 -6.13 -10.54 6.46
C MET A 285 -5.04 -9.66 5.85
N ASP A 286 -4.17 -10.29 5.07
CA ASP A 286 -3.29 -9.58 4.13
C ASP A 286 -4.00 -9.33 2.79
N ASP A 287 -3.32 -8.70 1.82
CA ASP A 287 -3.94 -8.40 0.53
C ASP A 287 -4.34 -9.67 -0.25
N VAL A 288 -3.61 -10.79 -0.10
CA VAL A 288 -3.92 -12.05 -0.80
C VAL A 288 -5.24 -12.60 -0.27
N GLU A 289 -5.38 -12.70 1.05
CA GLU A 289 -6.59 -13.18 1.72
C GLU A 289 -7.77 -12.22 1.46
N PHE A 290 -7.53 -10.92 1.53
CA PHE A 290 -8.51 -9.88 1.26
C PHE A 290 -9.06 -9.97 -0.17
N LEU A 291 -8.19 -10.11 -1.18
CA LEU A 291 -8.63 -10.25 -2.57
C LEU A 291 -9.37 -11.55 -2.82
N ARG A 292 -8.99 -12.66 -2.15
CA ARG A 292 -9.77 -13.90 -2.20
C ARG A 292 -11.19 -13.71 -1.68
N ALA A 293 -11.35 -12.96 -0.59
CA ALA A 293 -12.65 -12.66 0.00
C ALA A 293 -13.46 -11.65 -0.84
N GLY A 294 -12.80 -10.63 -1.40
CA GLY A 294 -13.44 -9.49 -2.05
C GLY A 294 -13.68 -9.64 -3.56
N LEU A 295 -12.90 -10.44 -4.28
CA LEU A 295 -13.09 -10.68 -5.71
C LEU A 295 -13.99 -11.92 -5.96
N THR A 296 -15.28 -11.80 -5.64
CA THR A 296 -16.22 -12.91 -5.82
C THR A 296 -16.36 -13.33 -7.29
N GLU A 297 -16.82 -14.56 -7.53
CA GLU A 297 -17.09 -15.04 -8.89
C GLU A 297 -18.13 -14.18 -9.62
N SER A 298 -19.12 -13.65 -8.89
CA SER A 298 -20.11 -12.71 -9.43
C SER A 298 -19.47 -11.39 -9.88
N TRP A 299 -18.47 -10.89 -9.16
CA TRP A 299 -17.71 -9.71 -9.58
C TRP A 299 -16.89 -10.02 -10.83
N ILE A 300 -16.17 -11.15 -10.85
CA ILE A 300 -15.36 -11.56 -12.02
C ILE A 300 -16.21 -11.69 -13.28
N ALA A 301 -17.37 -12.34 -13.16
CA ALA A 301 -18.32 -12.47 -14.26
C ALA A 301 -18.85 -11.10 -14.72
N LYS A 302 -19.19 -10.22 -13.77
CA LYS A 302 -19.66 -8.85 -14.08
C LYS A 302 -18.60 -8.02 -14.80
N GLN A 303 -17.33 -8.14 -14.40
CA GLN A 303 -16.22 -7.43 -15.06
C GLN A 303 -15.77 -8.09 -16.36
N ASN A 304 -16.36 -9.24 -16.74
CA ASN A 304 -16.02 -10.02 -17.93
C ASN A 304 -14.51 -10.35 -18.04
N ILE A 305 -13.86 -10.63 -16.90
CA ILE A 305 -12.43 -10.92 -16.86
C ILE A 305 -12.20 -12.40 -17.19
N ALA A 306 -11.17 -12.67 -17.99
CA ALA A 306 -10.72 -14.02 -18.30
C ALA A 306 -9.19 -14.12 -18.15
N LEU A 307 -8.70 -15.30 -17.80
CA LEU A 307 -7.26 -15.57 -17.84
C LEU A 307 -6.88 -15.87 -19.29
N THR A 308 -5.85 -15.19 -19.79
CA THR A 308 -5.41 -15.33 -21.18
C THR A 308 -3.91 -15.58 -21.25
N ARG A 309 -3.46 -16.08 -22.41
CA ARG A 309 -2.04 -16.14 -22.81
C ARG A 309 -1.88 -15.55 -24.20
N ILE A 310 -0.66 -15.17 -24.55
CA ILE A 310 -0.32 -14.81 -25.93
C ILE A 310 -0.55 -16.03 -26.84
N ALA A 311 -1.17 -15.80 -28.00
CA ALA A 311 -1.36 -16.79 -29.04
C ALA A 311 -0.02 -17.14 -29.68
N LYS A 312 0.20 -18.44 -29.95
CA LYS A 312 1.35 -18.88 -30.76
C LYS A 312 1.14 -18.44 -32.21
N ASP A 313 2.22 -18.38 -32.99
CA ASP A 313 2.15 -18.03 -34.42
C ASP A 313 1.15 -18.89 -35.20
N THR A 314 1.02 -20.17 -34.85
CA THR A 314 0.06 -21.11 -35.46
C THR A 314 -1.40 -20.90 -35.04
N GLU A 315 -1.64 -20.10 -33.99
CA GLU A 315 -2.96 -19.83 -33.42
C GLU A 315 -3.46 -18.42 -33.77
N GLN A 316 -2.67 -17.63 -34.52
CA GLN A 316 -3.05 -16.28 -34.93
C GLN A 316 -4.11 -16.33 -36.04
N ASP A 317 -5.19 -15.59 -35.86
CA ASP A 317 -6.21 -15.38 -36.88
C ASP A 317 -5.87 -14.12 -37.70
N PRO A 318 -5.44 -14.24 -38.97
CA PRO A 318 -5.10 -13.09 -39.79
C PRO A 318 -6.29 -12.19 -40.13
N ASN A 319 -7.53 -12.64 -39.87
CA ASN A 319 -8.75 -11.87 -40.12
C ASN A 319 -9.32 -11.21 -38.86
N LEU A 320 -8.67 -11.36 -37.70
CA LEU A 320 -9.12 -10.70 -36.48
C LEU A 320 -9.02 -9.19 -36.65
N ALA A 321 -10.11 -8.48 -36.34
CA ALA A 321 -10.11 -7.02 -36.39
C ALA A 321 -9.08 -6.45 -35.39
N PRO A 322 -8.37 -5.36 -35.77
CA PRO A 322 -7.43 -4.72 -34.86
C PRO A 322 -8.13 -4.26 -33.59
N ASN A 323 -7.46 -4.44 -32.45
CA ASN A 323 -7.92 -3.96 -31.16
C ASN A 323 -8.02 -2.41 -31.21
N PRO A 324 -9.24 -1.84 -31.06
CA PRO A 324 -9.43 -0.40 -31.15
C PRO A 324 -8.72 0.38 -30.04
N ASN A 325 -8.31 -0.30 -28.97
CA ASN A 325 -7.59 0.25 -27.82
C ASN A 325 -6.12 -0.20 -27.77
N ALA A 326 -5.57 -0.70 -28.89
CA ALA A 326 -4.16 -1.08 -28.95
C ALA A 326 -3.25 0.12 -28.63
N ASP A 327 -2.22 -0.11 -27.83
CA ASP A 327 -1.16 0.89 -27.61
C ASP A 327 -0.35 0.99 -28.91
N PRO A 328 -0.32 2.16 -29.58
CA PRO A 328 0.38 2.30 -30.86
C PRO A 328 1.89 2.08 -30.75
N ASN A 329 2.44 2.06 -29.54
CA ASN A 329 3.85 1.80 -29.28
C ASN A 329 4.16 0.35 -28.93
N LYS A 330 3.17 -0.54 -28.91
CA LYS A 330 3.35 -1.97 -28.63
C LYS A 330 2.88 -2.83 -29.79
N PRO A 331 3.58 -3.93 -30.10
CA PRO A 331 3.11 -4.88 -31.09
C PRO A 331 1.75 -5.44 -30.65
N GLU A 332 0.80 -5.43 -31.56
CA GLU A 332 -0.50 -6.05 -31.32
C GLU A 332 -0.32 -7.56 -31.26
N VAL A 333 -0.70 -8.16 -30.13
CA VAL A 333 -0.62 -9.59 -29.90
C VAL A 333 -2.01 -10.15 -29.69
N GLN A 334 -2.30 -11.27 -30.34
CA GLN A 334 -3.55 -12.00 -30.12
C GLN A 334 -3.45 -12.80 -28.84
N HIS A 335 -4.58 -12.94 -28.16
CA HIS A 335 -4.67 -13.65 -26.89
C HIS A 335 -5.65 -14.82 -26.98
N ILE A 336 -5.24 -15.96 -26.44
CA ILE A 336 -6.11 -17.13 -26.26
C ILE A 336 -6.63 -17.13 -24.83
N ILE A 337 -7.95 -17.27 -24.69
CA ILE A 337 -8.59 -17.45 -23.39
C ILE A 337 -8.21 -18.84 -22.86
N ILE A 338 -7.55 -18.87 -21.71
CA ILE A 338 -7.22 -20.09 -20.98
C ILE A 338 -8.44 -20.56 -20.20
N THR A 339 -9.07 -19.65 -19.45
CA THR A 339 -10.24 -19.98 -18.62
C THR A 339 -11.06 -18.73 -18.28
N ARG A 340 -12.37 -18.95 -18.07
CA ARG A 340 -13.33 -17.99 -17.51
C ARG A 340 -13.85 -18.44 -16.14
N ASP A 341 -13.31 -19.53 -15.62
CA ASP A 341 -13.65 -20.02 -14.27
C ASP A 341 -13.27 -18.97 -13.23
N GLY A 342 -14.24 -18.53 -12.43
CA GLY A 342 -14.05 -17.42 -11.50
C GLY A 342 -12.96 -17.68 -10.47
N SER A 343 -12.85 -18.91 -9.97
CA SER A 343 -11.82 -19.27 -9.00
C SER A 343 -10.41 -19.21 -9.61
N GLN A 344 -10.22 -19.76 -10.81
CA GLN A 344 -8.94 -19.70 -11.51
C GLN A 344 -8.57 -18.27 -11.93
N VAL A 345 -9.53 -17.47 -12.40
CA VAL A 345 -9.29 -16.06 -12.75
C VAL A 345 -8.86 -15.27 -11.52
N ARG A 346 -9.51 -15.47 -10.36
CA ARG A 346 -9.14 -14.82 -9.10
C ARG A 346 -7.69 -15.12 -8.69
N GLU A 347 -7.30 -16.40 -8.71
CA GLU A 347 -5.92 -16.78 -8.41
C GLU A 347 -4.94 -16.25 -9.45
N GLY A 348 -5.36 -16.12 -10.72
CA GLY A 348 -4.60 -15.45 -11.78
C GLY A 348 -4.32 -13.98 -11.47
N ILE A 349 -5.35 -13.23 -11.05
CA ILE A 349 -5.22 -11.82 -10.64
C ILE A 349 -4.23 -11.71 -9.47
N ILE A 350 -4.42 -12.51 -8.41
CA ILE A 350 -3.52 -12.51 -7.24
C ILE A 350 -2.09 -12.82 -7.66
N ARG A 351 -1.88 -13.84 -8.51
CA ARG A 351 -0.55 -14.18 -9.03
C ARG A 351 0.11 -13.03 -9.78
N GLN A 352 -0.64 -12.30 -10.58
CA GLN A 352 -0.10 -11.15 -11.30
C GLN A 352 0.26 -10.00 -10.36
N VAL A 353 -0.61 -9.69 -9.40
CA VAL A 353 -0.41 -8.59 -8.47
C VAL A 353 0.82 -8.81 -7.60
N PHE A 354 1.06 -10.04 -7.12
CA PHE A 354 2.11 -10.32 -6.14
C PHE A 354 3.35 -11.03 -6.69
N PHE A 355 3.21 -11.84 -7.73
CA PHE A 355 4.26 -12.81 -8.12
C PHE A 355 4.75 -12.63 -9.56
N SER A 356 4.15 -11.74 -10.37
CA SER A 356 4.63 -11.53 -11.74
C SER A 356 5.71 -10.44 -11.83
N ARG A 357 6.97 -10.86 -11.77
CA ARG A 357 8.02 -10.27 -12.62
C ARG A 357 8.06 -10.95 -14.01
N SER A 358 7.12 -11.86 -14.34
CA SER A 358 7.24 -12.73 -15.53
C SER A 358 5.95 -13.14 -16.24
N TYR A 359 4.78 -12.61 -15.87
CA TYR A 359 3.52 -12.93 -16.57
C TYR A 359 2.71 -11.66 -16.79
N GLU A 360 2.85 -11.06 -17.99
CA GLU A 360 1.94 -10.02 -18.46
C GLU A 360 0.59 -10.66 -18.79
N ILE A 361 -0.45 -10.41 -17.97
CA ILE A 361 -1.82 -10.54 -18.45
C ILE A 361 -2.11 -9.24 -19.22
N PRO A 362 -2.64 -9.30 -20.45
CA PRO A 362 -3.07 -8.11 -21.16
C PRO A 362 -4.04 -7.29 -20.31
N ARG A 363 -4.01 -5.97 -20.50
CA ARG A 363 -4.92 -5.04 -19.82
C ARG A 363 -6.35 -5.59 -19.92
N PRO A 364 -7.06 -5.81 -18.79
CA PRO A 364 -8.47 -6.14 -18.87
C PRO A 364 -9.19 -4.99 -19.57
N VAL A 365 -9.70 -5.25 -20.77
CA VAL A 365 -10.55 -4.29 -21.48
C VAL A 365 -11.91 -4.37 -20.82
N LEU A 366 -12.22 -3.40 -19.96
CA LEU A 366 -13.59 -3.16 -19.53
C LEU A 366 -14.36 -2.67 -20.75
N THR A 367 -15.10 -3.57 -21.39
CA THR A 367 -16.03 -3.18 -22.45
C THR A 367 -17.29 -2.62 -21.79
N GLU A 368 -17.54 -1.33 -21.94
CA GLU A 368 -18.88 -0.79 -21.68
C GLU A 368 -19.86 -1.48 -22.63
N VAL A 369 -20.86 -2.16 -22.07
CA VAL A 369 -21.98 -2.66 -22.87
C VAL A 369 -22.82 -1.43 -23.21
N SER A 370 -22.65 -0.93 -24.42
CA SER A 370 -23.66 -0.04 -25.02
C SER A 370 -24.93 -0.87 -25.19
N GLY A 371 -25.92 -0.59 -24.33
CA GLY A 371 -27.30 -0.99 -24.53
C GLY A 371 -27.99 -0.02 -25.48
#